data_AF-A0A833E4J2-F1
#
_entry.id   AF-A0A833E4J2-F1
#
_cell.length_a   1.000
_cell.length_b   1.000
_cell.length_c   1.000
_cell.angle_alpha   90.00
_cell.angle_beta   90.00
_cell.angle_gamma   90.00
#
_symmetry.space_group_name_H-M   'P 1'
#
loop_
_entity.id
_entity.type
_entity.pdbx_description
1 polymer ?
#
loop_
_entity_poly.entity_id
_entity_poly.type
_entity_poly.pdbx_seq_one_letter_code
_entity_poly.pdbx_strand_id
1 'polypeptide(L)'
;MSWDRRIPFEQLSRRLIDDFNMSISLWYQAKRKKIASKQVIYIVIALIQLYNGLRAGEAVEAFKEWIRINQEELEIRVEKRKDGATRLAIIPDIVRFNRNIIERCVDIGFGNLEKITKKKYIDWFQKSYNINTHTLRKAWESFMARKLNKDPALISAYQGRKKLESHLQYLRREEAKEEIRKLLRGMFA
;
A
#
# COMPACT_ATOMS: atom_id res chain seq x y z
N MET A 1 17.89 -8.98 18.16
CA MET A 1 18.29 -8.97 16.73
C MET A 1 17.41 -8.01 15.98
N SER A 2 17.98 -6.91 15.48
CA SER A 2 17.26 -5.83 14.80
C SER A 2 16.96 -6.26 13.36
N TRP A 3 15.72 -6.68 13.11
CA TRP A 3 15.23 -7.02 11.77
C TRP A 3 14.84 -5.79 10.93
N ASP A 4 15.25 -4.58 11.34
CA ASP A 4 14.94 -3.34 10.64
C ASP A 4 16.06 -3.00 9.66
N ARG A 5 16.07 -3.70 8.52
CA ARG A 5 16.88 -3.28 7.38
C ARG A 5 16.27 -1.97 6.89
N ARG A 6 16.97 -0.84 7.05
CA ARG A 6 16.58 0.47 6.50
C ARG A 6 16.65 0.45 4.98
N ILE A 7 15.76 -0.30 4.34
CA ILE A 7 15.70 -0.45 2.89
C ILE A 7 14.97 0.79 2.35
N PRO A 8 15.56 1.54 1.41
CA PRO A 8 14.92 2.71 0.81
C PRO A 8 13.59 2.37 0.12
N PHE A 9 12.65 3.31 0.15
CA PHE A 9 11.35 3.18 -0.52
C PHE A 9 11.50 2.86 -2.00
N GLU A 10 12.41 3.58 -2.67
CA GLU A 10 12.65 3.45 -4.10
C GLU A 10 13.15 2.05 -4.46
N GLN A 11 13.99 1.45 -3.60
CA GLN A 11 14.50 0.10 -3.80
C GLN A 11 13.39 -0.96 -3.61
N LEU A 12 12.54 -0.80 -2.59
CA LEU A 12 11.40 -1.71 -2.38
C LEU A 12 10.35 -1.58 -3.48
N SER A 13 10.05 -0.35 -3.89
CA SER A 13 9.11 -0.05 -4.98
C SER A 13 9.57 -0.72 -6.26
N ARG A 14 10.81 -0.49 -6.68
CA ARG A 14 11.39 -1.10 -7.89
C ARG A 14 11.30 -2.62 -7.85
N ARG A 15 11.74 -3.24 -6.76
CA ARG A 15 11.71 -4.70 -6.60
C ARG A 15 10.29 -5.26 -6.68
N LEU A 16 9.32 -4.63 -6.02
CA LEU A 16 7.92 -5.06 -6.07
C LEU A 16 7.33 -4.92 -7.48
N ILE A 17 7.67 -3.84 -8.20
CA ILE A 17 7.23 -3.62 -9.59
C ILE A 17 7.83 -4.67 -10.53
N ASP A 18 9.11 -4.97 -10.39
CA ASP A 18 9.78 -6.00 -11.21
C ASP A 18 9.16 -7.38 -10.96
N ASP A 19 8.93 -7.75 -9.70
CA ASP A 19 8.27 -9.01 -9.34
C ASP A 19 6.81 -9.07 -9.81
N PHE A 20 6.10 -7.94 -9.79
CA PHE A 20 4.73 -7.82 -10.31
C PHE A 20 4.68 -8.12 -11.80
N ASN A 21 5.54 -7.45 -12.58
CA ASN A 21 5.65 -7.64 -14.03
C ASN A 21 6.06 -9.07 -14.37
N MET A 22 7.02 -9.65 -13.63
CA MET A 22 7.41 -11.04 -13.79
C MET A 22 6.25 -12.01 -13.52
N SER A 23 5.51 -11.80 -12.44
CA SER A 23 4.37 -12.65 -12.06
C SER A 23 3.24 -12.57 -13.10
N ILE A 24 2.98 -11.37 -13.65
CA ILE A 24 2.04 -11.18 -14.76
C ILE A 24 2.51 -11.93 -16.01
N SER A 25 3.78 -11.83 -16.38
CA SER A 25 4.33 -12.55 -17.53
C SER A 25 4.17 -14.06 -17.39
N LEU A 26 4.48 -14.62 -16.22
CA LEU A 26 4.26 -16.04 -15.93
C LEU A 26 2.78 -16.44 -16.01
N TRP A 27 1.87 -15.56 -15.57
CA TRP A 27 0.44 -15.78 -15.66
C TRP A 27 -0.05 -15.86 -17.12
N TYR A 28 0.41 -14.95 -17.99
CA TYR A 28 0.08 -14.95 -19.41
C TYR A 28 0.64 -16.16 -20.15
N GLN A 29 1.84 -16.63 -19.77
CA GLN A 29 2.42 -17.87 -20.29
C GLN A 29 1.72 -19.15 -19.80
N ALA A 30 0.64 -19.02 -18.99
CA ALA A 30 -0.08 -20.12 -18.34
C ALA A 30 0.81 -21.04 -17.47
N LYS A 31 2.05 -20.64 -17.17
CA LYS A 31 2.98 -21.40 -16.33
C LYS A 31 2.64 -21.19 -14.87
N ARG A 32 2.31 -22.29 -14.16
CA ARG A 32 1.98 -22.25 -12.72
C ARG A 32 0.94 -21.17 -12.39
N LYS A 33 -0.07 -21.00 -13.26
CA LYS A 33 -1.02 -19.87 -13.27
C LYS A 33 -1.64 -19.57 -11.90
N LYS A 34 -1.96 -20.60 -11.11
CA LYS A 34 -2.47 -20.45 -9.73
C LYS A 34 -1.46 -19.85 -8.76
N ILE A 35 -0.18 -20.23 -8.86
CA ILE A 35 0.92 -19.68 -8.04
C ILE A 35 1.19 -18.25 -8.46
N ALA A 36 1.31 -17.98 -9.76
CA ALA A 36 1.50 -16.64 -10.31
C ALA A 36 0.36 -15.70 -9.88
N SER A 37 -0.89 -16.17 -9.95
CA SER A 37 -2.05 -15.40 -9.48
C SER A 37 -1.92 -15.00 -8.02
N LYS A 38 -1.54 -15.93 -7.13
CA LYS A 38 -1.32 -15.61 -5.71
C LYS A 38 -0.20 -14.61 -5.50
N GLN A 39 0.89 -14.72 -6.27
CA GLN A 39 2.01 -13.78 -6.22
C GLN A 39 1.55 -12.38 -6.64
N VAL A 40 0.85 -12.24 -7.77
CA VAL A 40 0.28 -10.97 -8.23
C VAL A 40 -0.54 -10.31 -7.12
N ILE A 41 -1.47 -11.04 -6.50
CA ILE A 41 -2.32 -10.48 -5.43
C ILE A 41 -1.49 -10.00 -4.24
N TYR A 42 -0.54 -10.78 -3.75
CA TYR A 42 0.24 -10.38 -2.58
C TYR A 42 1.24 -9.26 -2.88
N ILE A 43 1.77 -9.18 -4.10
CA ILE A 43 2.60 -8.06 -4.54
C ILE A 43 1.77 -6.77 -4.63
N VAL A 44 0.54 -6.85 -5.16
CA VAL A 44 -0.38 -5.72 -5.18
C VAL A 44 -0.68 -5.21 -3.77
N ILE A 45 -0.95 -6.10 -2.82
CA ILE A 45 -1.15 -5.73 -1.41
C ILE A 45 0.11 -5.07 -0.83
N ALA A 46 1.31 -5.56 -1.18
CA ALA A 46 2.57 -4.97 -0.76
C ALA A 46 2.81 -3.57 -1.37
N LEU A 47 2.45 -3.36 -2.64
CA LEU A 47 2.50 -2.06 -3.30
C LEU A 47 1.55 -1.07 -2.63
N ILE A 48 0.29 -1.47 -2.41
CA ILE A 48 -0.69 -0.65 -1.67
C ILE A 48 -0.14 -0.31 -0.27
N GLN A 49 0.43 -1.30 0.43
CA GLN A 49 1.01 -1.08 1.75
C GLN A 49 2.17 -0.07 1.73
N LEU A 50 3.09 -0.23 0.78
CA LEU A 50 4.27 0.60 0.62
C LEU A 50 3.90 2.04 0.27
N TYR A 51 3.03 2.26 -0.70
CA TYR A 51 2.70 3.61 -1.21
C TYR A 51 1.84 4.43 -0.24
N ASN A 52 1.20 3.78 0.74
CA ASN A 52 0.31 4.41 1.71
C ASN A 52 0.81 4.31 3.17
N GLY A 53 1.99 3.73 3.39
CA GLY A 53 2.51 3.48 4.74
C GLY A 53 1.53 2.72 5.65
N LEU A 54 0.77 1.76 5.09
CA LEU A 54 -0.26 1.04 5.82
C LEU A 54 0.34 -0.04 6.72
N ARG A 55 -0.40 -0.43 7.74
CA ARG A 55 -0.20 -1.73 8.39
C ARG A 55 -0.64 -2.85 7.45
N ALA A 56 -0.14 -4.06 7.70
CA ALA A 56 -0.47 -5.21 6.87
C ALA A 56 -1.99 -5.52 6.84
N GLY A 57 -2.71 -5.33 7.94
CA GLY A 57 -4.17 -5.50 7.97
C GLY A 57 -4.87 -4.43 7.15
N GLU A 58 -4.52 -3.16 7.39
CA GLU A 58 -4.99 -2.00 6.62
C GLU A 58 -4.82 -2.21 5.10
N ALA A 59 -3.67 -2.72 4.65
CA ALA A 59 -3.41 -2.98 3.24
C ALA A 59 -4.26 -4.10 2.63
N VAL A 60 -4.51 -5.17 3.39
CA VAL A 60 -5.41 -6.26 2.94
C VAL A 60 -6.85 -5.75 2.84
N GLU A 61 -7.30 -4.96 3.80
CA GLU A 61 -8.63 -4.35 3.76
C GLU A 61 -8.77 -3.37 2.58
N ALA A 62 -7.78 -2.48 2.38
CA ALA A 62 -7.76 -1.58 1.23
C ALA A 62 -7.83 -2.34 -0.10
N PHE A 63 -7.07 -3.43 -0.25
CA PHE A 63 -7.12 -4.26 -1.45
C PHE A 63 -8.50 -4.89 -1.66
N LYS A 64 -9.08 -5.50 -0.61
CA LYS A 64 -10.40 -6.12 -0.71
C LYS A 64 -11.47 -5.09 -1.07
N GLU A 65 -11.43 -3.93 -0.44
CA GLU A 65 -12.39 -2.86 -0.69
C GLU A 65 -12.25 -2.31 -2.11
N TRP A 66 -11.02 -2.08 -2.57
CA TRP A 66 -10.74 -1.67 -3.93
C TRP A 66 -11.36 -2.61 -4.98
N ILE A 67 -11.21 -3.93 -4.81
CA ILE A 67 -11.81 -4.91 -5.73
C ILE A 67 -13.34 -4.83 -5.73
N ARG A 68 -13.95 -4.53 -4.57
CA ARG A 68 -15.42 -4.43 -4.46
C ARG A 68 -15.98 -3.16 -5.11
N ILE A 69 -15.37 -2.01 -4.87
CA ILE A 69 -15.98 -0.71 -5.20
C ILE A 69 -15.28 0.06 -6.33
N ASN A 70 -14.07 -0.37 -6.74
CA ASN A 70 -13.29 0.24 -7.82
C ASN A 70 -13.07 1.77 -7.68
N GLN A 71 -12.79 2.23 -6.46
CA GLN A 71 -12.42 3.62 -6.22
C GLN A 71 -10.91 3.75 -6.03
N GLU A 72 -10.35 4.86 -6.51
CA GLU A 72 -8.94 5.18 -6.34
C GLU A 72 -8.60 5.55 -4.90
N GLU A 73 -9.49 6.30 -4.27
CA GLU A 73 -9.40 6.75 -2.88
C GLU A 73 -10.36 5.96 -2.01
N LEU A 74 -9.84 5.36 -0.94
CA LEU A 74 -10.60 4.49 -0.04
C LEU A 74 -10.47 4.98 1.39
N GLU A 75 -11.59 5.04 2.09
CA GLU A 75 -11.58 5.19 3.54
C GLU A 75 -11.49 3.83 4.21
N ILE A 76 -10.37 3.54 4.86
CA ILE A 76 -10.15 2.28 5.56
C ILE A 76 -10.06 2.49 7.06
N ARG A 77 -10.56 1.53 7.82
CA ARG A 77 -10.45 1.54 9.28
C ARG A 77 -8.98 1.46 9.72
N VAL A 78 -8.59 2.33 10.64
CA VAL A 78 -7.25 2.30 11.24
C VAL A 78 -7.13 1.09 12.16
N GLU A 79 -6.15 0.23 11.91
CA GLU A 79 -5.98 -0.99 12.69
C GLU A 79 -5.61 -0.65 14.14
N LYS A 80 -6.14 -1.43 15.10
CA LYS A 80 -5.98 -1.27 16.56
C LYS A 80 -6.73 -0.08 17.18
N ARG A 81 -7.43 0.74 16.38
CA ARG A 81 -8.32 1.78 16.89
C ARG A 81 -9.71 1.22 17.18
N LYS A 82 -10.15 1.36 18.43
CA LYS A 82 -11.47 0.92 18.92
C LYS A 82 -12.56 1.97 18.68
N ASP A 83 -12.18 3.22 18.41
CA ASP A 83 -13.07 4.37 18.21
C ASP A 83 -13.56 4.52 16.75
N GLY A 84 -13.46 3.46 15.94
CA GLY A 84 -13.99 3.45 14.57
C GLY A 84 -13.26 4.34 13.56
N ALA A 85 -12.13 4.96 13.93
CA ALA A 85 -11.45 5.91 13.07
C ALA A 85 -11.02 5.31 11.72
N THR A 86 -11.20 6.11 10.67
CA THR A 86 -10.78 5.80 9.30
C THR A 86 -9.56 6.64 8.89
N ARG A 87 -8.89 6.23 7.81
CA ARG A 87 -7.85 6.99 7.12
C ARG A 87 -7.92 6.72 5.62
N LEU A 88 -7.40 7.65 4.83
CA LEU A 88 -7.30 7.52 3.38
C LEU A 88 -6.25 6.48 3.00
N ALA A 89 -6.59 5.65 2.02
CA ALA A 89 -5.67 4.82 1.24
C ALA A 89 -5.91 5.09 -0.25
N ILE A 90 -4.83 5.30 -1.00
CA ILE A 90 -4.83 5.63 -2.42
C ILE A 90 -4.28 4.43 -3.19
N ILE A 91 -5.00 3.96 -4.19
CA ILE A 91 -4.58 2.82 -5.00
C ILE A 91 -3.57 3.29 -6.07
N PRO A 92 -2.33 2.76 -6.06
CA PRO A 92 -1.30 3.18 -7.02
C PRO A 92 -1.69 2.93 -8.47
N ASP A 93 -1.27 3.79 -9.39
CA ASP A 93 -1.58 3.69 -10.83
C ASP A 93 -1.22 2.34 -11.45
N ILE A 94 -0.04 1.80 -11.10
CA ILE A 94 0.37 0.46 -11.57
C ILE A 94 -0.64 -0.63 -11.19
N VAL A 95 -1.33 -0.48 -10.06
CA VAL A 95 -2.39 -1.37 -9.61
C VAL A 95 -3.69 -1.07 -10.36
N ARG A 96 -4.10 0.20 -10.46
CA ARG A 96 -5.33 0.62 -11.16
C ARG A 96 -5.34 0.20 -12.64
N PHE A 97 -4.25 0.47 -13.36
CA PHE A 97 -4.12 0.16 -14.78
C PHE A 97 -4.12 -1.36 -15.07
N ASN A 98 -3.83 -2.18 -14.06
CA ASN A 98 -3.82 -3.64 -14.18
C ASN A 98 -5.02 -4.30 -13.49
N ARG A 99 -6.10 -3.57 -13.21
CA ARG A 99 -7.27 -4.10 -12.48
C ARG A 99 -7.83 -5.39 -13.08
N ASN A 100 -8.07 -5.41 -14.39
CA ASN A 100 -8.70 -6.55 -15.08
C ASN A 100 -7.93 -7.86 -14.87
N ILE A 101 -6.60 -7.83 -14.91
CA ILE A 101 -5.78 -9.03 -14.66
C ILE A 101 -5.74 -9.39 -13.18
N ILE A 102 -5.73 -8.39 -12.29
CA ILE A 102 -5.73 -8.60 -10.84
C ILE A 102 -7.03 -9.28 -10.39
N GLU A 103 -8.19 -8.87 -10.88
CA GLU A 103 -9.47 -9.52 -10.57
C GLU A 103 -9.48 -10.99 -10.99
N ARG A 104 -9.02 -11.29 -12.20
CA ARG A 104 -8.86 -12.69 -12.65
C ARG A 104 -7.88 -13.48 -11.77
N CYS A 105 -6.84 -12.83 -11.25
CA CYS A 105 -5.91 -13.47 -10.31
C CYS A 105 -6.57 -13.76 -8.94
N VAL A 106 -7.55 -12.98 -8.50
CA VAL A 106 -8.34 -13.29 -7.30
C VAL A 106 -9.09 -14.59 -7.50
N ASP A 107 -9.80 -14.72 -8.61
CA ASP A 107 -10.61 -15.91 -8.94
C ASP A 107 -9.74 -17.17 -9.07
N ILE A 108 -8.64 -17.09 -9.82
CA ILE A 108 -7.77 -18.24 -10.05
C ILE A 108 -6.93 -18.60 -8.81
N GLY A 109 -6.38 -17.59 -8.14
CA GLY A 109 -5.45 -17.77 -7.02
C GLY A 109 -6.15 -18.21 -5.74
N PHE A 110 -7.34 -17.66 -5.47
CA PHE A 110 -8.06 -17.81 -4.21
C PHE A 110 -9.50 -18.30 -4.39
N GLY A 111 -10.15 -17.92 -5.49
CA GLY A 111 -11.56 -18.22 -5.78
C GLY A 111 -12.56 -17.37 -4.97
N ASN A 112 -12.08 -16.60 -3.99
CA ASN A 112 -12.86 -15.61 -3.25
C ASN A 112 -11.88 -14.69 -2.49
N LEU A 113 -12.21 -13.39 -2.42
CA LEU A 113 -11.53 -12.37 -1.64
C LEU A 113 -11.32 -12.76 -0.17
N GLU A 114 -12.28 -13.42 0.48
CA GLU A 114 -12.18 -13.72 1.91
C GLU A 114 -11.07 -14.70 2.28
N LYS A 115 -10.57 -15.48 1.32
CA LYS A 115 -9.41 -16.36 1.56
C LYS A 115 -8.08 -15.60 1.63
N ILE A 116 -8.07 -14.33 1.23
CA ILE A 116 -6.93 -13.41 1.35
C ILE A 116 -6.95 -12.83 2.76
N THR A 117 -6.06 -13.32 3.61
CA THR A 117 -5.99 -12.91 5.01
C THR A 117 -4.67 -12.23 5.32
N LYS A 118 -4.70 -11.32 6.30
CA LYS A 118 -3.50 -10.65 6.84
C LYS A 118 -2.38 -11.65 7.18
N LYS A 119 -2.71 -12.77 7.83
CA LYS A 119 -1.73 -13.80 8.21
C LYS A 119 -1.03 -14.38 6.98
N LYS A 120 -1.80 -14.83 5.98
CA LYS A 120 -1.22 -15.41 4.76
C LYS A 120 -0.37 -14.42 3.97
N TYR A 121 -0.80 -13.15 3.92
CA TYR A 121 -0.02 -12.08 3.32
C TYR A 121 1.32 -11.88 4.03
N ILE A 122 1.33 -11.78 5.36
CA ILE A 122 2.56 -11.63 6.16
C ILE A 122 3.49 -12.83 5.95
N ASP A 123 2.96 -14.05 6.06
CA ASP A 123 3.73 -15.28 5.92
C ASP A 123 4.37 -15.38 4.51
N TRP A 124 3.59 -15.05 3.47
CA TRP A 124 4.09 -15.05 2.09
C TRP A 124 5.16 -13.98 1.87
N PHE A 125 4.95 -12.77 2.37
CA PHE A 125 5.87 -11.66 2.17
C PHE A 125 7.22 -11.93 2.86
N GLN A 126 7.18 -12.42 4.10
CA GLN A 126 8.39 -12.79 4.83
C GLN A 126 9.17 -13.89 4.13
N LYS A 127 8.49 -14.93 3.62
CA LYS A 127 9.14 -16.01 2.87
C LYS A 127 9.73 -15.54 1.54
N SER A 128 9.05 -14.64 0.84
CA SER A 128 9.44 -14.20 -0.50
C SER A 128 10.55 -13.15 -0.50
N TYR A 129 10.52 -12.24 0.48
CA TYR A 129 11.42 -11.08 0.54
C TYR A 129 12.48 -11.16 1.64
N ASN A 130 12.34 -12.11 2.58
CA ASN A 130 13.20 -12.24 3.75
C ASN A 130 13.26 -10.96 4.60
N ILE A 131 12.14 -10.25 4.70
CA ILE A 131 11.94 -9.03 5.50
C ILE A 131 10.52 -8.97 6.06
N ASN A 132 10.31 -8.22 7.15
CA ASN A 132 8.99 -8.03 7.73
C ASN A 132 8.15 -7.04 6.90
N THR A 133 6.83 -7.23 6.81
CA THR A 133 5.90 -6.28 6.17
C THR A 133 5.91 -4.89 6.82
N HIS A 134 6.33 -4.76 8.08
CA HIS A 134 6.53 -3.47 8.75
C HIS A 134 7.63 -2.62 8.09
N THR A 135 8.60 -3.27 7.42
CA THR A 135 9.67 -2.59 6.68
C THR A 135 9.09 -1.70 5.57
N LEU A 136 8.02 -2.14 4.89
CA LEU A 136 7.34 -1.33 3.86
C LEU A 136 6.81 -0.02 4.45
N ARG A 137 6.17 -0.09 5.62
CA ARG A 137 5.68 1.10 6.32
C ARG A 137 6.84 2.02 6.72
N LYS A 138 7.94 1.47 7.24
CA LYS A 138 9.11 2.24 7.68
C LYS A 138 9.82 2.93 6.52
N ALA A 139 9.92 2.26 5.37
CA ALA A 139 10.45 2.82 4.14
C ALA A 139 9.60 4.01 3.68
N TRP A 140 8.27 3.86 3.69
CA TRP A 140 7.35 4.96 3.40
C TRP A 140 7.48 6.13 4.38
N GLU A 141 7.50 5.86 5.69
CA GLU A 141 7.69 6.90 6.73
C GLU A 141 8.96 7.71 6.48
N SER A 142 10.07 7.02 6.16
CA SER A 142 11.35 7.66 5.88
C SER A 142 11.33 8.44 4.57
N PHE A 143 10.71 7.90 3.52
CA PHE A 143 10.58 8.57 2.23
C PHE A 143 9.76 9.86 2.33
N MET A 144 8.59 9.78 2.97
CA MET A 144 7.70 10.93 3.16
C MET A 144 8.33 11.98 4.06
N ALA A 145 9.07 11.59 5.11
CA ALA A 145 9.82 12.53 5.93
C ALA A 145 10.85 13.31 5.10
N ARG A 146 11.52 12.68 4.13
CA ARG A 146 12.43 13.40 3.23
C ARG A 146 11.69 14.33 2.26
N LYS A 147 10.54 13.91 1.74
CA LYS A 147 9.77 14.66 0.73
C LYS A 147 8.98 15.84 1.32
N LEU A 148 8.53 15.72 2.57
CA LEU A 148 7.73 16.75 3.26
C LEU A 148 8.56 17.62 4.21
N ASN A 149 9.85 17.82 3.90
CA ASN A 149 10.80 18.58 4.73
C ASN A 149 10.77 18.22 6.23
N LYS A 150 10.62 16.93 6.54
CA LYS A 150 10.59 16.32 7.88
C LYS A 150 9.44 16.77 8.78
N ASP A 151 8.34 17.33 8.28
CA ASP A 151 7.20 17.65 9.14
C ASP A 151 6.51 16.38 9.69
N PRO A 152 6.70 16.02 10.98
CA PRO A 152 6.20 14.77 11.53
C PRO A 152 4.67 14.75 11.67
N ALA A 153 4.02 15.93 11.73
CA ALA A 153 2.58 16.00 11.96
C ALA A 153 1.78 15.65 10.70
N LEU A 154 2.26 16.00 9.49
CA LEU A 154 1.62 15.58 8.24
C LEU A 154 1.62 14.06 8.09
N ILE A 155 2.75 13.43 8.43
CA ILE A 155 2.91 11.96 8.41
C ILE A 155 2.03 11.31 9.48
N SER A 156 1.97 11.88 10.68
CA SER A 156 1.15 11.42 11.80
C SER A 156 -0.35 11.50 11.48
N ALA A 157 -0.79 12.60 10.84
CA ALA A 157 -2.16 12.85 10.42
C ALA A 157 -2.62 11.87 9.34
N TYR A 158 -1.84 11.70 8.27
CA TYR A 158 -2.16 10.72 7.22
C TYR A 158 -2.21 9.28 7.77
N GLN A 159 -1.42 8.97 8.80
CA GLN A 159 -1.39 7.67 9.45
C GLN A 159 -2.49 7.43 10.51
N GLY A 160 -3.28 8.45 10.86
CA GLY A 160 -4.40 8.34 11.80
C GLY A 160 -4.00 8.09 13.27
N ARG A 161 -2.86 8.62 13.74
CA ARG A 161 -2.36 8.42 15.13
C ARG A 161 -3.17 9.25 16.16
N LYS A 162 -3.24 8.77 17.42
CA LYS A 162 -4.19 9.26 18.46
C LYS A 162 -3.70 10.42 19.34
N LYS A 163 -2.40 10.74 19.46
CA LYS A 163 -1.93 11.87 20.30
C LYS A 163 -0.68 12.58 19.75
N LEU A 164 -0.87 13.84 19.29
CA LEU A 164 -0.31 15.08 19.88
C LEU A 164 -0.85 16.40 19.25
N GLU A 165 -1.44 16.38 18.06
CA GLU A 165 -1.57 17.61 17.21
C GLU A 165 -3.00 17.91 16.69
N SER A 166 -4.05 17.72 17.50
CA SER A 166 -5.46 17.87 17.07
C SER A 166 -5.87 19.28 16.60
N HIS A 167 -5.11 20.33 16.95
CA HIS A 167 -5.40 21.73 16.60
C HIS A 167 -4.59 22.26 15.39
N LEU A 168 -3.41 21.71 15.13
CA LEU A 168 -2.63 22.01 13.91
C LEU A 168 -3.25 21.40 12.63
N GLN A 169 -4.11 20.38 12.82
CA GLN A 169 -4.80 19.62 11.77
C GLN A 169 -5.83 20.41 10.95
N TYR A 170 -6.30 21.57 11.41
CA TYR A 170 -7.21 22.40 10.62
C TYR A 170 -6.43 23.38 9.73
N LEU A 171 -5.43 24.07 10.29
CA LEU A 171 -4.63 25.09 9.57
C LEU A 171 -3.76 24.48 8.45
N ARG A 172 -3.13 23.33 8.67
CA ARG A 172 -2.31 22.65 7.64
C ARG A 172 -3.12 21.99 6.52
N ARG A 173 -4.43 21.81 6.72
CA ARG A 173 -5.33 21.12 5.78
C ARG A 173 -5.63 21.95 4.54
N GLU A 174 -5.62 23.26 4.67
CA GLU A 174 -5.84 24.18 3.54
C GLU A 174 -4.54 24.49 2.80
N GLU A 175 -3.41 24.69 3.51
CA GLU A 175 -2.10 24.90 2.88
C GLU A 175 -1.61 23.67 2.10
N ALA A 176 -1.79 22.45 2.63
CA ALA A 176 -1.34 21.22 1.96
C ALA A 176 -2.14 20.92 0.69
N LYS A 177 -3.44 21.26 0.64
CA LYS A 177 -4.24 21.10 -0.58
C LYS A 177 -3.72 21.98 -1.70
N GLU A 178 -3.25 23.18 -1.37
CA GLU A 178 -2.79 24.16 -2.35
C GLU A 178 -1.38 23.83 -2.88
N GLU A 179 -0.48 23.38 -2.01
CA GLU A 179 0.85 22.88 -2.39
C GLU A 179 0.77 21.61 -3.26
N ILE A 180 -0.09 20.65 -2.88
CA ILE A 180 -0.28 19.41 -3.65
C ILE A 180 -0.90 19.71 -5.03
N ARG A 181 -1.83 20.67 -5.14
CA ARG A 181 -2.37 21.10 -6.44
C ARG A 181 -1.32 21.71 -7.35
N LYS A 182 -0.39 22.51 -6.82
CA LYS A 182 0.70 23.11 -7.59
C LYS A 182 1.68 22.05 -8.10
N LEU A 183 2.03 21.08 -7.26
CA LEU A 183 2.90 19.96 -7.65
C LEU A 183 2.25 19.08 -8.72
N LEU A 184 0.95 18.80 -8.61
CA LEU A 184 0.22 17.97 -9.58
C LEU A 184 0.03 18.66 -10.95
N ARG A 185 -0.05 19.99 -10.99
CA ARG A 185 -0.10 20.74 -12.27
C ARG A 185 1.25 20.82 -13.00
N GLY A 186 2.37 20.65 -12.29
CA GLY A 186 3.71 20.64 -12.87
C GLY A 186 4.23 19.27 -13.30
N MET A 187 3.46 18.19 -13.10
CA MET A 187 3.89 16.82 -13.43
C MET A 187 3.65 16.39 -14.89
N PHE A 188 3.04 17.25 -15.71
CA PHE A 188 2.82 17.03 -17.15
C PHE A 188 3.37 18.17 -18.03
N ALA A 189 4.32 18.95 -17.53
CA ALA A 189 5.12 19.90 -18.30
C ALA A 189 6.59 19.45 -18.32
#